data_AF-R5KAK4-F1
#
_entry.id   AF-R5KAK4-F1
#
_cell.length_a   1.000
_cell.length_b   1.000
_cell.length_c   1.000
_cell.angle_alpha   90.00
_cell.angle_beta   90.00
_cell.angle_gamma   90.00
#
_symmetry.space_group_name_H-M   'P 1'
#
loop_
_entity.id
_entity.type
_entity.pdbx_description
1 polymer ?
#
loop_
_entity_poly.entity_id
_entity_poly.type
_entity_poly.pdbx_seq_one_letter_code
_entity_poly.pdbx_strand_id
1 'polypeptide(L)'
;MKKIFLLLFSAILLQNACLANSGVSFIYINGSNNNDAKMRNWFLDGVQKLHPVMKKKFETNKQIKKVFADKELYTINKEPVIFFWGDKSQKDLEFVHKQLDLTKAFSPTIAYEVRSVLASFLHDAIWVQKQHNMLPILDELNEVIKTEASKGNKTVLYGYSAGSFITYEYMFNKLPYINPENLFNTINVSDEVRQFVKEHPVQNTCISALSKSEIGIVSQSGHLVFRNVDNSLEESYLKLKDATETACAPPNSLKGVVNFASPLVLFYSDLADPEYELNYYNKLMMKYIIENGLFFITVNYREDPLGFPSTRNLTIEEVEKLADIEINNPKGFIYDNSSVWSKRPCFFAHTAYWSTKRTFSNAVVKAFTNGYRLQYDKEFQEKVLKSNKKKIKYEML
;
A
#
# COMPACT_ATOMS: atom_id res chain seq x y z
N MET A 1 -42.36 -39.93 11.12
CA MET A 1 -41.22 -39.70 10.21
C MET A 1 -41.41 -38.50 9.28
N LYS A 2 -42.50 -38.36 8.52
CA LYS A 2 -42.72 -37.18 7.63
C LYS A 2 -42.66 -35.81 8.31
N LYS A 3 -43.17 -35.67 9.55
CA LYS A 3 -43.12 -34.41 10.31
C LYS A 3 -41.72 -34.01 10.79
N ILE A 4 -40.83 -34.98 11.01
CA ILE A 4 -39.43 -34.74 11.43
C ILE A 4 -38.61 -34.27 10.22
N PHE A 5 -38.84 -34.87 9.04
CA PHE A 5 -38.22 -34.41 7.79
C PHE A 5 -38.63 -32.98 7.43
N LEU A 6 -39.90 -32.59 7.65
CA LEU A 6 -40.35 -31.22 7.40
C LEU A 6 -39.70 -30.20 8.35
N LEU A 7 -39.47 -30.58 9.61
CA LEU A 7 -38.77 -29.77 10.61
C LEU A 7 -37.28 -29.61 10.31
N LEU A 8 -36.62 -30.67 9.82
CA LEU A 8 -35.24 -30.61 9.36
C LEU A 8 -35.11 -29.76 8.08
N PHE A 9 -36.03 -29.88 7.12
CA PHE A 9 -36.02 -29.08 5.89
C PHE A 9 -36.28 -27.59 6.18
N SER A 10 -37.18 -27.28 7.12
CA SER A 10 -37.42 -25.90 7.55
C SER A 10 -36.29 -25.33 8.41
N ALA A 11 -35.58 -26.15 9.19
CA ALA A 11 -34.35 -25.73 9.87
C ALA A 11 -33.19 -25.45 8.90
N ILE A 12 -33.08 -26.19 7.78
CA ILE A 12 -32.10 -25.93 6.71
C ILE A 12 -32.46 -24.66 5.91
N LEU A 13 -33.76 -24.36 5.73
CA LEU A 13 -34.22 -23.11 5.10
C LEU A 13 -34.15 -21.88 6.03
N LEU A 14 -34.17 -22.09 7.35
CA LEU A 14 -34.01 -21.06 8.40
C LEU A 14 -32.55 -20.91 8.88
N GLN A 15 -31.63 -21.76 8.41
CA GLN A 15 -30.25 -21.31 8.29
C GLN A 15 -30.32 -20.18 7.28
N ASN A 16 -30.37 -18.95 7.80
CA ASN A 16 -29.87 -17.80 7.08
C ASN A 16 -28.57 -18.28 6.46
N ALA A 17 -28.58 -18.54 5.15
CA ALA A 17 -27.44 -18.26 4.34
C ALA A 17 -27.20 -16.79 4.62
N CYS A 18 -26.44 -16.52 5.67
CA CYS A 18 -25.73 -15.30 5.88
C CYS A 18 -24.75 -15.34 4.70
N LEU A 19 -25.27 -15.02 3.52
CA LEU A 19 -24.50 -14.64 2.36
C LEU A 19 -23.71 -13.47 2.92
N ALA A 20 -22.49 -13.78 3.38
CA ALA A 20 -21.56 -12.80 3.89
C ALA A 20 -21.52 -11.76 2.78
N ASN A 21 -22.08 -10.59 3.07
CA ASN A 21 -22.23 -9.54 2.07
C ASN A 21 -20.81 -9.03 1.83
N SER A 22 -20.07 -9.70 0.95
CA SER A 22 -18.65 -9.50 0.74
C SER A 22 -18.48 -8.12 0.11
N GLY A 23 -17.93 -7.19 0.88
CA GLY A 23 -17.70 -5.83 0.44
C GLY A 23 -16.22 -5.50 0.27
N VAL A 24 -15.96 -4.24 -0.04
CA VAL A 24 -14.61 -3.67 -0.04
C VAL A 24 -14.52 -2.60 1.04
N SER A 25 -13.65 -2.81 2.02
CA SER A 25 -13.34 -1.88 3.08
C SER A 25 -12.22 -0.94 2.64
N PHE A 26 -12.51 0.36 2.68
CA PHE A 26 -11.48 1.39 2.52
C PHE A 26 -10.88 1.70 3.88
N ILE A 27 -9.59 1.40 4.04
CA ILE A 27 -8.82 1.63 5.26
C ILE A 27 -8.03 2.94 5.08
N TYR A 28 -8.44 3.99 5.79
CA TYR A 28 -7.77 5.28 5.75
C TYR A 28 -6.67 5.33 6.80
N ILE A 29 -5.43 5.55 6.35
CA ILE A 29 -4.21 5.51 7.16
C ILE A 29 -3.69 6.93 7.32
N ASN A 30 -3.54 7.37 8.58
CA ASN A 30 -2.96 8.68 8.87
C ASN A 30 -2.14 8.68 10.16
N GLY A 31 -1.07 9.48 10.11
CA GLY A 31 -0.20 9.79 11.23
C GLY A 31 -0.63 11.03 11.99
N SER A 32 0.32 11.55 12.75
CA SER A 32 0.17 12.54 13.78
C SER A 32 0.13 13.98 13.26
N ASN A 33 0.89 14.36 12.21
CA ASN A 33 1.12 15.71 11.64
C ASN A 33 1.21 16.88 12.65
N ASN A 34 0.21 17.09 13.52
CA ASN A 34 0.31 17.74 14.83
C ASN A 34 -0.56 16.96 15.81
N ASN A 35 0.04 16.24 16.76
CA ASN A 35 -0.67 15.19 17.49
C ASN A 35 -1.52 15.71 18.66
N ASP A 36 -2.52 16.52 18.37
CA ASP A 36 -3.53 16.95 19.31
C ASP A 36 -4.90 16.32 18.98
N ALA A 37 -5.83 16.39 19.94
CA ALA A 37 -7.20 15.92 19.75
C ALA A 37 -7.87 16.59 18.53
N LYS A 38 -7.47 17.82 18.19
CA LYS A 38 -8.00 18.59 17.06
C LYS A 38 -7.60 17.96 15.72
N MET A 39 -6.37 17.49 15.55
CA MET A 39 -5.91 16.86 14.30
C MET A 39 -6.44 15.44 14.12
N ARG A 40 -6.53 14.67 15.21
CA ARG A 40 -7.25 13.40 15.18
C ARG A 40 -8.70 13.62 14.73
N ASN A 41 -9.40 14.57 15.34
CA ASN A 41 -10.77 14.92 14.95
C ASN A 41 -10.85 15.45 13.51
N TRP A 42 -9.89 16.27 13.06
CA TRP A 42 -9.81 16.75 11.68
C TRP A 42 -9.71 15.60 10.69
N PHE A 43 -8.89 14.58 10.98
CA PHE A 43 -8.77 13.39 10.16
C PHE A 43 -10.06 12.57 10.16
N LEU A 44 -10.63 12.29 11.34
CA LEU A 44 -11.89 11.56 11.48
C LEU A 44 -13.03 12.24 10.69
N ASP A 45 -13.22 13.54 10.89
CA ASP A 45 -14.19 14.36 10.17
C ASP A 45 -13.93 14.37 8.66
N GLY A 46 -12.65 14.47 8.28
CA GLY A 46 -12.21 14.44 6.90
C GLY A 46 -12.60 13.14 6.21
N VAL A 47 -12.33 12.00 6.85
CA VAL A 47 -12.68 10.66 6.37
C VAL A 47 -14.19 10.49 6.28
N GLN A 48 -14.95 10.84 7.32
CA GLN A 48 -16.41 10.74 7.32
C GLN A 48 -17.05 11.56 6.19
N LYS A 49 -16.47 12.72 5.84
CA LYS A 49 -16.92 13.55 4.72
C LYS A 49 -16.48 13.03 3.36
N LEU A 50 -15.29 12.44 3.27
CA LEU A 50 -14.69 11.95 2.02
C LEU A 50 -15.27 10.60 1.59
N HIS A 51 -15.39 9.66 2.53
CA HIS A 51 -15.69 8.27 2.24
C HIS A 51 -16.99 8.08 1.43
N PRO A 52 -18.13 8.73 1.78
CA PRO A 52 -19.35 8.62 0.98
C PRO A 52 -19.19 9.12 -0.46
N VAL A 53 -18.36 10.15 -0.67
CA VAL A 53 -18.06 10.68 -2.01
C VAL A 53 -17.20 9.69 -2.78
N MET A 54 -16.16 9.13 -2.14
CA MET A 54 -15.27 8.15 -2.77
C MET A 54 -16.04 6.88 -3.14
N LYS A 55 -16.81 6.30 -2.22
CA LYS A 55 -17.71 5.16 -2.44
C LYS A 55 -18.60 5.40 -3.65
N LYS A 56 -19.35 6.51 -3.67
CA LYS A 56 -20.23 6.85 -4.80
C LYS A 56 -19.47 6.94 -6.11
N LYS A 57 -18.27 7.52 -6.12
CA LYS A 57 -17.45 7.70 -7.33
C LYS A 57 -16.89 6.38 -7.86
N PHE A 58 -16.41 5.50 -6.98
CA PHE A 58 -15.96 4.16 -7.35
C PHE A 58 -17.12 3.31 -7.89
N GLU A 59 -18.25 3.27 -7.19
CA GLU A 59 -19.40 2.45 -7.57
C GLU A 59 -20.16 2.95 -8.79
N THR A 60 -20.05 4.24 -9.15
CA THR A 60 -20.70 4.77 -10.36
C THR A 60 -19.82 4.67 -11.60
N ASN A 61 -18.51 4.45 -11.44
CA ASN A 61 -17.60 4.36 -12.57
C ASN A 61 -17.70 2.98 -13.25
N LYS A 62 -18.05 2.99 -14.54
CA LYS A 62 -18.23 1.77 -15.34
C LYS A 62 -16.94 0.96 -15.50
N GLN A 63 -15.79 1.63 -15.64
CA GLN A 63 -14.50 0.95 -15.82
C GLN A 63 -14.09 0.23 -14.55
N ILE A 64 -14.15 0.92 -13.40
CA ILE A 64 -13.89 0.34 -12.08
C ILE A 64 -14.79 -0.87 -11.89
N LYS A 65 -16.11 -0.68 -12.07
CA LYS A 65 -17.06 -1.80 -12.01
C LYS A 65 -16.62 -2.97 -12.87
N LYS A 66 -16.28 -2.75 -14.15
CA LYS A 66 -15.81 -3.84 -15.04
C LYS A 66 -14.57 -4.56 -14.52
N VAL A 67 -13.59 -3.83 -14.00
CA VAL A 67 -12.35 -4.40 -13.45
C VAL A 67 -12.62 -5.21 -12.17
N PHE A 68 -13.63 -4.83 -11.39
CA PHE A 68 -14.01 -5.54 -10.18
C PHE A 68 -15.16 -6.56 -10.34
N ALA A 69 -15.89 -6.55 -11.47
CA ALA A 69 -17.15 -7.29 -11.66
C ALA A 69 -16.99 -8.75 -12.09
N ASP A 70 -15.77 -9.27 -12.22
CA ASP A 70 -15.56 -10.70 -12.50
C ASP A 70 -15.74 -11.60 -11.26
N LYS A 71 -16.10 -11.03 -10.10
CA LYS A 71 -16.49 -11.76 -8.87
C LYS A 71 -17.62 -11.00 -8.15
N GLU A 72 -18.53 -11.74 -7.55
CA GLU A 72 -19.75 -11.25 -6.90
C GLU A 72 -19.49 -10.04 -5.97
N LEU A 73 -20.29 -8.99 -6.20
CA LEU A 73 -20.54 -7.83 -5.32
C LEU A 73 -19.34 -6.91 -4.98
N TYR A 74 -18.87 -6.14 -5.96
CA TYR A 74 -18.06 -4.93 -5.70
C TYR A 74 -18.90 -3.79 -5.08
N THR A 75 -19.20 -3.93 -3.79
CA THR A 75 -19.85 -2.88 -2.99
C THR A 75 -18.85 -2.35 -1.98
N ILE A 76 -18.55 -1.07 -2.04
CA ILE A 76 -17.73 -0.43 -1.01
C ILE A 76 -18.57 -0.38 0.26
N ASN A 77 -18.00 -0.82 1.36
CA ASN A 77 -18.66 -0.80 2.66
C ASN A 77 -19.09 0.63 3.02
N LYS A 78 -20.23 0.75 3.72
CA LYS A 78 -20.81 2.05 4.02
C LYS A 78 -19.94 2.86 4.98
N GLU A 79 -19.38 2.17 5.97
CA GLU A 79 -18.56 2.78 7.01
C GLU A 79 -17.09 2.66 6.64
N PRO A 80 -16.30 3.75 6.77
CA PRO A 80 -14.86 3.70 6.56
C PRO A 80 -14.19 2.93 7.69
N VAL A 81 -13.11 2.22 7.37
CA VAL A 81 -12.19 1.72 8.38
C VAL A 81 -11.10 2.78 8.57
N ILE A 82 -10.85 3.15 9.82
CA ILE A 82 -9.89 4.20 10.15
C ILE A 82 -8.73 3.57 10.91
N PHE A 83 -7.52 3.74 10.38
CA PHE A 83 -6.28 3.30 11.00
C PHE A 83 -5.44 4.53 11.33
N PHE A 84 -5.55 5.00 12.56
CA PHE A 84 -4.80 6.15 13.06
C PHE A 84 -3.69 5.65 13.97
N TRP A 85 -2.44 5.89 13.57
CA TRP A 85 -1.24 5.50 14.33
C TRP A 85 -0.50 6.71 14.92
N GLY A 86 -1.00 7.92 14.65
CA GLY A 86 -0.32 9.16 15.02
C GLY A 86 -0.05 9.29 16.51
N ASP A 87 -0.93 8.75 17.37
CA ASP A 87 -0.78 8.69 18.83
C ASP A 87 0.58 8.12 19.27
N LYS A 88 1.13 7.17 18.51
CA LYS A 88 2.42 6.53 18.82
C LYS A 88 3.62 7.47 18.72
N SER A 89 3.53 8.52 17.90
CA SER A 89 4.63 9.46 17.67
C SER A 89 4.43 10.81 18.40
N GLN A 90 3.42 10.89 19.30
CA GLN A 90 3.07 12.12 20.02
C GLN A 90 4.24 12.76 20.75
N LYS A 91 4.89 11.95 21.59
CA LYS A 91 5.93 12.41 22.52
C LYS A 91 7.13 12.98 21.78
N ASP A 92 7.52 12.35 20.67
CA ASP A 92 8.63 12.80 19.84
C ASP A 92 8.27 14.10 19.11
N LEU A 93 7.04 14.23 18.61
CA LEU A 93 6.58 15.44 17.96
C LEU A 93 6.49 16.63 18.92
N GLU A 94 5.97 16.42 20.13
CA GLU A 94 5.93 17.43 21.19
C GLU A 94 7.34 17.91 21.55
N PHE A 95 8.31 16.99 21.60
CA PHE A 95 9.71 17.35 21.82
C PHE A 95 10.26 18.20 20.66
N VAL A 96 10.02 17.82 19.40
CA VAL A 96 10.45 18.58 18.22
C VAL A 96 9.85 20.00 18.22
N HIS A 97 8.56 20.14 18.53
CA HIS A 97 7.90 21.44 18.63
C HIS A 97 8.48 22.30 19.75
N LYS A 98 8.77 21.71 20.92
CA LYS A 98 9.42 22.42 22.01
C LYS A 98 10.80 22.94 21.62
N GLN A 99 11.58 22.18 20.84
CA GLN A 99 12.86 22.64 20.33
C GLN A 99 12.69 23.75 19.28
N LEU A 100 11.69 23.63 18.40
CA LEU A 100 11.38 24.64 17.41
C LEU A 100 10.94 25.96 18.07
N ASP A 101 10.18 25.91 19.15
CA ASP A 101 9.71 27.09 19.88
C ASP A 101 10.86 27.92 20.47
N LEU A 102 11.99 27.29 20.82
CA LEU A 102 13.20 28.03 21.22
C LEU A 102 13.73 28.92 20.09
N THR A 103 13.53 28.50 18.83
CA THR A 103 13.97 29.28 17.66
C THR A 103 13.08 30.49 17.38
N LYS A 104 11.88 30.55 17.96
CA LYS A 104 10.91 31.65 17.79
C LYS A 104 11.47 33.00 18.24
N ALA A 105 12.33 33.00 19.26
CA ALA A 105 12.96 34.21 19.78
C ALA A 105 14.00 34.84 18.83
N PHE A 106 14.54 34.07 17.88
CA PHE A 106 15.65 34.48 17.03
C PHE A 106 15.37 34.31 15.53
N SER A 107 14.17 33.86 15.15
CA SER A 107 13.78 33.61 13.75
C SER A 107 12.70 34.58 13.30
N PRO A 108 12.75 35.10 12.06
CA PRO A 108 11.62 35.80 11.46
C PRO A 108 10.35 34.92 11.50
N THR A 109 9.19 35.52 11.79
CA THR A 109 7.91 34.81 11.97
C THR A 109 7.59 33.85 10.81
N ILE A 110 7.77 34.31 9.57
CA ILE A 110 7.51 33.50 8.37
C ILE A 110 8.43 32.27 8.32
N ALA A 111 9.71 32.44 8.67
CA ALA A 111 10.66 31.34 8.67
C ALA A 111 10.32 30.30 9.76
N TYR A 112 9.88 30.76 10.93
CA TYR A 112 9.39 29.88 12.00
C TYR A 112 8.13 29.11 11.57
N GLU A 113 7.15 29.77 10.95
CA GLU A 113 5.93 29.12 10.47
C GLU A 113 6.24 28.05 9.41
N VAL A 114 7.10 28.36 8.44
CA VAL A 114 7.54 27.38 7.42
C VAL A 114 8.23 26.19 8.07
N ARG A 115 9.15 26.42 9.03
CA ARG A 115 9.82 25.32 9.76
C ARG A 115 8.84 24.48 10.57
N SER A 116 7.83 25.09 11.20
CA SER A 116 6.80 24.37 11.96
C SER A 116 5.99 23.44 11.07
N VAL A 117 5.58 23.94 9.90
CA VAL A 117 4.86 23.15 8.90
C VAL A 117 5.72 22.01 8.36
N LEU A 118 6.99 22.27 8.01
CA LEU A 118 7.89 21.23 7.53
C LEU A 118 8.21 20.19 8.62
N ALA A 119 8.47 20.62 9.85
CA ALA A 119 8.73 19.72 10.98
C ALA A 119 7.52 18.81 11.22
N SER A 120 6.31 19.36 11.19
CA SER A 120 5.06 18.61 11.31
C SER A 120 4.93 17.49 10.26
N PHE A 121 5.18 17.81 8.99
CA PHE A 121 5.01 16.85 7.88
C PHE A 121 6.17 15.86 7.77
N LEU A 122 7.41 16.30 7.99
CA LEU A 122 8.60 15.46 7.87
C LEU A 122 8.82 14.59 9.12
N HIS A 123 8.37 15.03 10.29
CA HIS A 123 8.52 14.26 11.53
C HIS A 123 7.97 12.85 11.35
N ASP A 124 6.70 12.75 10.98
CA ASP A 124 6.03 11.47 10.84
C ASP A 124 6.67 10.60 9.77
N ALA A 125 7.05 11.22 8.63
CA ALA A 125 7.77 10.53 7.56
C ALA A 125 9.09 9.94 8.07
N ILE A 126 9.91 10.70 8.81
CA ILE A 126 11.18 10.23 9.37
C ILE A 126 10.96 9.22 10.49
N TRP A 127 9.94 9.43 11.32
CA TRP A 127 9.66 8.61 12.49
C TRP A 127 9.28 7.19 12.11
N VAL A 128 8.41 7.04 11.10
CA VAL A 128 8.00 5.71 10.61
C VAL A 128 9.08 5.01 9.79
N GLN A 129 10.14 5.69 9.34
CA GLN A 129 11.25 5.01 8.66
C GLN A 129 12.14 4.22 9.61
N LYS A 130 12.00 4.41 10.94
CA LYS A 130 12.71 3.61 11.93
C LYS A 130 12.01 2.26 12.09
N GLN A 131 12.72 1.15 11.87
CA GLN A 131 12.14 -0.20 11.91
C GLN A 131 11.38 -0.52 13.22
N HIS A 132 11.90 -0.08 14.38
CA HIS A 132 11.24 -0.29 15.67
C HIS A 132 9.89 0.42 15.80
N ASN A 133 9.64 1.44 14.99
CA ASN A 133 8.36 2.13 14.88
C ASN A 133 7.49 1.53 13.78
N MET A 134 8.07 1.26 12.60
CA MET A 134 7.36 0.75 11.43
C MET A 134 6.73 -0.62 11.70
N LEU A 135 7.54 -1.60 12.13
CA LEU A 135 7.10 -3.00 12.19
C LEU A 135 5.86 -3.19 13.09
N PRO A 136 5.79 -2.61 14.31
CA PRO A 136 4.57 -2.67 15.11
C PRO A 136 3.34 -2.05 14.43
N ILE A 137 3.50 -0.93 13.70
CA ILE A 137 2.40 -0.32 12.94
C ILE A 137 1.92 -1.28 11.84
N LEU A 138 2.83 -1.95 11.15
CA LEU A 138 2.48 -2.92 10.11
C LEU A 138 1.77 -4.14 10.68
N ASP A 139 2.15 -4.61 11.87
CA ASP A 139 1.49 -5.71 12.56
C ASP A 139 0.04 -5.33 12.92
N GLU A 140 -0.17 -4.16 13.52
CA GLU A 140 -1.50 -3.66 13.85
C GLU A 140 -2.37 -3.47 12.59
N LEU A 141 -1.80 -2.92 11.51
CA LEU A 141 -2.50 -2.79 10.23
C LEU A 141 -2.86 -4.16 9.64
N ASN A 142 -1.98 -5.15 9.77
CA ASN A 142 -2.23 -6.50 9.29
C ASN A 142 -3.38 -7.17 10.04
N GLU A 143 -3.48 -6.97 11.35
CA GLU A 143 -4.61 -7.48 12.15
C GLU A 143 -5.93 -6.82 11.76
N VAL A 144 -5.94 -5.53 11.42
CA VAL A 144 -7.13 -4.87 10.85
C VAL A 144 -7.53 -5.52 9.52
N ILE A 145 -6.56 -5.79 8.64
CA ILE A 145 -6.84 -6.40 7.32
C ILE A 145 -7.32 -7.85 7.46
N LYS A 146 -6.74 -8.63 8.38
CA LYS A 146 -7.22 -9.99 8.71
C LYS A 146 -8.62 -9.96 9.29
N THR A 147 -8.92 -8.98 10.13
CA THR A 147 -10.27 -8.79 10.70
C THR A 147 -11.30 -8.45 9.61
N GLU A 148 -10.93 -7.66 8.61
CA GLU A 148 -11.80 -7.42 7.46
C GLU A 148 -11.94 -8.66 6.57
N ALA A 149 -10.84 -9.38 6.34
CA ALA A 149 -10.84 -10.62 5.56
C ALA A 149 -11.72 -11.71 6.21
N SER A 150 -11.72 -11.83 7.55
CA SER A 150 -12.56 -12.80 8.27
C SER A 150 -14.06 -12.47 8.19
N LYS A 151 -14.43 -11.21 7.93
CA LYS A 151 -15.79 -10.78 7.61
C LYS A 151 -16.16 -11.02 6.13
N GLY A 152 -15.24 -11.55 5.33
CA GLY A 152 -15.40 -11.72 3.89
C GLY A 152 -15.09 -10.45 3.07
N ASN A 153 -14.62 -9.37 3.72
CA ASN A 153 -14.30 -8.13 3.02
C ASN A 153 -12.93 -8.20 2.35
N LYS A 154 -12.81 -7.50 1.23
CA LYS A 154 -11.52 -7.13 0.65
C LYS A 154 -11.14 -5.73 1.11
N THR A 155 -9.86 -5.37 1.01
CA THR A 155 -9.36 -4.09 1.52
C THR A 155 -8.71 -3.25 0.43
N VAL A 156 -8.84 -1.93 0.55
CA VAL A 156 -8.05 -0.94 -0.19
C VAL A 156 -7.46 0.02 0.83
N LEU A 157 -6.14 0.19 0.80
CA LEU A 157 -5.44 1.09 1.72
C LEU A 157 -5.36 2.49 1.13
N TYR A 158 -5.67 3.49 1.95
CA TYR A 158 -5.57 4.90 1.60
C TYR A 158 -4.49 5.55 2.47
N GLY A 159 -3.27 5.65 1.93
CA GLY A 159 -2.11 6.22 2.61
C GLY A 159 -1.98 7.72 2.36
N TYR A 160 -2.26 8.54 3.38
CA TYR A 160 -2.05 9.99 3.32
C TYR A 160 -0.69 10.38 3.86
N SER A 161 0.09 11.17 3.10
CA SER A 161 1.38 11.71 3.54
C SER A 161 2.30 10.61 4.06
N ALA A 162 2.74 10.65 5.33
CA ALA A 162 3.54 9.59 5.94
C ALA A 162 2.88 8.19 5.89
N GLY A 163 1.55 8.13 5.82
CA GLY A 163 0.80 6.89 5.61
C GLY A 163 1.12 6.19 4.28
N SER A 164 1.66 6.90 3.28
CA SER A 164 2.12 6.29 2.04
C SER A 164 3.38 5.44 2.20
N PHE A 165 4.23 5.72 3.19
CA PHE A 165 5.32 4.82 3.57
C PHE A 165 4.80 3.55 4.21
N ILE A 166 3.79 3.68 5.08
CA ILE A 166 3.17 2.52 5.74
C ILE A 166 2.51 1.60 4.73
N THR A 167 1.83 2.13 3.71
CA THR A 167 1.24 1.26 2.66
C THR A 167 2.31 0.56 1.83
N TYR A 168 3.41 1.24 1.51
CA TYR A 168 4.55 0.65 0.82
C TYR A 168 5.19 -0.47 1.65
N GLU A 169 5.58 -0.14 2.88
CA GLU A 169 6.18 -1.08 3.82
C GLU A 169 5.25 -2.23 4.19
N TYR A 170 3.94 -2.00 4.25
CA TYR A 170 2.96 -3.06 4.42
C TYR A 170 3.02 -4.06 3.27
N MET A 171 3.02 -3.57 2.03
CA MET A 171 3.13 -4.45 0.88
C MET A 171 4.46 -5.22 0.90
N PHE A 172 5.57 -4.54 1.17
CA PHE A 172 6.89 -5.12 1.23
C PHE A 172 6.99 -6.20 2.31
N ASN A 173 6.50 -5.93 3.52
CA ASN A 173 6.67 -6.82 4.66
C ASN A 173 5.62 -7.92 4.76
N LYS A 174 4.39 -7.66 4.29
CA LYS A 174 3.21 -8.48 4.61
C LYS A 174 2.62 -9.20 3.40
N LEU A 175 2.81 -8.73 2.16
CA LEU A 175 2.26 -9.47 1.01
C LEU A 175 3.02 -10.79 0.79
N PRO A 176 2.29 -11.90 0.49
CA PRO A 176 2.90 -13.20 0.31
C PRO A 176 3.47 -13.38 -1.11
N TYR A 177 4.49 -12.60 -1.47
CA TYR A 177 5.10 -12.62 -2.82
C TYR A 177 6.37 -13.47 -2.93
N ILE A 178 6.89 -14.00 -1.83
CA ILE A 178 8.12 -14.81 -1.81
C ILE A 178 7.74 -16.27 -1.99
N ASN A 179 8.24 -16.91 -3.04
CA ASN A 179 8.14 -18.35 -3.21
C ASN A 179 9.31 -19.03 -2.47
N PRO A 180 9.05 -19.87 -1.45
CA PRO A 180 10.12 -20.47 -0.64
C PRO A 180 11.04 -21.39 -1.44
N GLU A 181 10.52 -22.18 -2.39
CA GLU A 181 11.35 -23.04 -3.24
C GLU A 181 12.34 -22.21 -4.07
N ASN A 182 11.87 -21.14 -4.71
CA ASN A 182 12.74 -20.23 -5.47
C ASN A 182 13.74 -19.52 -4.57
N LEU A 183 13.34 -19.10 -3.36
CA LEU A 183 14.25 -18.47 -2.39
C LEU A 183 15.40 -19.41 -2.03
N PHE A 184 15.09 -20.65 -1.63
CA PHE A 184 16.10 -21.64 -1.24
C PHE A 184 16.97 -22.11 -2.41
N ASN A 185 16.47 -21.99 -3.65
CA ASN A 185 17.28 -22.20 -4.85
C ASN A 185 18.29 -21.06 -5.13
N THR A 186 18.04 -19.85 -4.65
CA THR A 186 18.91 -18.68 -4.91
C THR A 186 19.94 -18.45 -3.81
N ILE A 187 19.60 -18.78 -2.56
CA ILE A 187 20.50 -18.56 -1.41
C ILE A 187 21.56 -19.65 -1.32
N ASN A 188 22.66 -19.37 -0.63
CA ASN A 188 23.76 -20.32 -0.45
C ASN A 188 23.46 -21.31 0.70
N VAL A 189 22.75 -22.40 0.38
CA VAL A 189 22.45 -23.53 1.27
C VAL A 189 22.89 -24.85 0.64
N SER A 190 23.09 -25.88 1.47
CA SER A 190 23.49 -27.22 1.02
C SER A 190 22.44 -27.89 0.13
N ASP A 191 22.86 -28.88 -0.66
CA ASP A 191 21.96 -29.63 -1.54
C ASP A 191 20.91 -30.43 -0.75
N GLU A 192 21.26 -30.89 0.46
CA GLU A 192 20.31 -31.54 1.37
C GLU A 192 19.16 -30.61 1.76
N VAL A 193 19.46 -29.36 2.15
CA VAL A 193 18.43 -28.36 2.49
C VAL A 193 17.56 -28.03 1.28
N ARG A 194 18.17 -27.89 0.08
CA ARG A 194 17.40 -27.66 -1.16
C ARG A 194 16.44 -28.81 -1.45
N GLN A 195 16.89 -30.04 -1.25
CA GLN A 195 16.07 -31.22 -1.46
C GLN A 195 14.96 -31.32 -0.40
N PHE A 196 15.27 -31.02 0.86
CA PHE A 196 14.30 -30.97 1.95
C PHE A 196 13.16 -29.99 1.66
N VAL A 197 13.47 -28.77 1.18
CA VAL A 197 12.48 -27.74 0.83
C VAL A 197 11.58 -28.21 -0.32
N LYS A 198 12.14 -28.89 -1.33
CA LYS A 198 11.37 -29.45 -2.45
C LYS A 198 10.42 -30.56 -2.00
N GLU A 199 10.84 -31.39 -1.04
CA GLU A 199 10.01 -32.47 -0.48
C GLU A 199 8.93 -31.95 0.49
N HIS A 200 9.10 -30.74 1.02
CA HIS A 200 8.16 -30.10 1.95
C HIS A 200 7.63 -28.77 1.38
N PRO A 201 6.83 -28.78 0.30
CA PRO A 201 6.35 -27.55 -0.31
C PRO A 201 5.46 -26.75 0.64
N VAL A 202 5.72 -25.45 0.75
CA VAL A 202 4.88 -24.50 1.49
C VAL A 202 4.38 -23.39 0.57
N GLN A 203 3.27 -22.76 0.96
CA GLN A 203 2.69 -21.65 0.21
C GLN A 203 3.64 -20.44 0.16
N ASN A 204 3.39 -19.52 -0.79
CA ASN A 204 4.12 -18.26 -0.82
C ASN A 204 4.02 -17.51 0.52
N THR A 205 5.12 -16.86 0.88
CA THR A 205 5.32 -16.21 2.17
C THR A 205 5.73 -14.75 1.99
N CYS A 206 5.97 -14.05 3.09
CA CYS A 206 6.32 -12.63 3.15
C CYS A 206 7.57 -12.41 4.01
N ILE A 207 8.20 -11.24 3.87
CA ILE A 207 9.42 -10.88 4.63
C ILE A 207 9.23 -11.03 6.14
N SER A 208 8.08 -10.61 6.70
CA SER A 208 7.82 -10.75 8.14
C SER A 208 7.77 -12.21 8.61
N ALA A 209 7.29 -13.12 7.76
CA ALA A 209 7.24 -14.55 8.10
C ALA A 209 8.62 -15.20 8.06
N LEU A 210 9.52 -14.76 7.18
CA LEU A 210 10.92 -15.20 7.18
C LEU A 210 11.64 -14.85 8.48
N SER A 211 11.40 -13.63 9.00
CA SER A 211 11.94 -13.20 10.29
C SER A 211 11.34 -14.01 11.44
N LYS A 212 10.02 -14.19 11.45
CA LYS A 212 9.30 -14.91 12.51
C LYS A 212 9.61 -16.41 12.57
N SER A 213 9.92 -17.02 11.42
CA SER A 213 10.38 -18.42 11.32
C SER A 213 11.88 -18.60 11.56
N GLU A 214 12.59 -17.50 11.80
CA GLU A 214 14.04 -17.48 12.04
C GLU A 214 14.89 -17.88 10.81
N ILE A 215 14.32 -17.82 9.60
CA ILE A 215 15.05 -18.06 8.35
C ILE A 215 16.00 -16.89 8.05
N GLY A 216 15.51 -15.65 8.20
CA GLY A 216 16.32 -14.47 7.92
C GLY A 216 15.61 -13.14 8.19
N ILE A 217 16.39 -12.07 8.29
CA ILE A 217 15.92 -10.71 8.60
C ILE A 217 16.47 -9.70 7.59
N VAL A 218 15.72 -8.64 7.32
CA VAL A 218 16.21 -7.52 6.49
C VAL A 218 17.13 -6.65 7.35
N SER A 219 18.40 -6.53 6.94
CA SER A 219 19.40 -5.71 7.60
C SER A 219 19.10 -4.22 7.47
N GLN A 220 19.82 -3.39 8.24
CA GLN A 220 19.79 -1.94 8.06
C GLN A 220 20.32 -1.48 6.70
N SER A 221 21.19 -2.29 6.08
CA SER A 221 21.67 -2.06 4.72
C SER A 221 20.68 -2.55 3.64
N GLY A 222 19.53 -3.12 4.02
CA GLY A 222 18.52 -3.58 3.06
C GLY A 222 18.77 -4.97 2.46
N HIS A 223 19.64 -5.76 3.07
CA HIS A 223 19.93 -7.12 2.63
C HIS A 223 19.16 -8.15 3.46
N LEU A 224 18.65 -9.21 2.84
CA LEU A 224 18.08 -10.31 3.61
C LEU A 224 19.22 -11.18 4.13
N VAL A 225 19.46 -11.11 5.45
CA VAL A 225 20.50 -11.87 6.12
C VAL A 225 19.90 -13.17 6.64
N PHE A 226 20.34 -14.28 6.06
CA PHE A 226 19.93 -15.63 6.45
C PHE A 226 20.68 -16.11 7.69
N ARG A 227 20.01 -16.96 8.48
CA ARG A 227 20.62 -17.58 9.66
C ARG A 227 21.44 -18.80 9.21
N ASN A 228 22.76 -18.64 9.11
CA ASN A 228 23.67 -19.68 8.58
C ASN A 228 24.00 -20.79 9.59
N VAL A 229 23.03 -21.63 9.96
CA VAL A 229 23.31 -22.89 10.67
C VAL A 229 22.44 -23.98 10.05
N ASP A 230 23.01 -24.79 9.14
CA ASP A 230 22.27 -25.70 8.25
C ASP A 230 21.28 -26.62 9.00
N ASN A 231 21.70 -27.22 10.12
CA ASN A 231 20.82 -28.08 10.93
C ASN A 231 19.62 -27.33 11.54
N SER A 232 19.67 -26.00 11.65
CA SER A 232 18.54 -25.19 12.15
C SER A 232 17.63 -24.66 11.05
N LEU A 233 18.07 -24.67 9.78
CA LEU A 233 17.29 -24.10 8.67
C LEU A 233 16.09 -24.98 8.31
N GLU A 234 16.22 -26.31 8.38
CA GLU A 234 15.09 -27.23 8.20
C GLU A 234 14.04 -27.04 9.29
N GLU A 235 14.45 -26.94 10.56
CA GLU A 235 13.54 -26.64 11.68
C GLU A 235 12.85 -25.29 11.53
N SER A 236 13.59 -24.25 11.13
CA SER A 236 13.05 -22.92 10.81
C SER A 236 12.07 -22.98 9.65
N TYR A 237 12.38 -23.75 8.60
CA TYR A 237 11.51 -23.94 7.45
C TYR A 237 10.19 -24.62 7.84
N LEU A 238 10.22 -25.61 8.74
CA LEU A 238 9.01 -26.24 9.26
C LEU A 238 8.09 -25.26 10.02
N LYS A 239 8.66 -24.22 10.65
CA LYS A 239 7.88 -23.13 11.29
C LYS A 239 7.29 -22.14 10.28
N LEU A 240 7.77 -22.12 9.04
CA LEU A 240 7.41 -21.10 8.05
C LEU A 240 5.90 -21.08 7.73
N LYS A 241 5.24 -22.23 7.77
CA LYS A 241 3.79 -22.31 7.54
C LYS A 241 2.99 -21.48 8.56
N ASP A 242 3.22 -21.71 9.84
CA ASP A 242 2.58 -20.96 10.93
C ASP A 242 2.99 -19.48 10.93
N ALA A 243 4.27 -19.22 10.68
CA ALA A 243 4.76 -17.85 10.52
C ALA A 243 4.06 -17.12 9.36
N THR A 244 3.78 -17.80 8.26
CA THR A 244 3.09 -17.22 7.09
C THR A 244 1.64 -16.88 7.44
N GLU A 245 0.90 -17.79 8.07
CA GLU A 245 -0.50 -17.58 8.46
C GLU A 245 -0.64 -16.42 9.45
N THR A 246 0.33 -16.27 10.35
CA THR A 246 0.28 -15.26 11.41
C THR A 246 0.94 -13.93 11.05
N ALA A 247 1.94 -13.89 10.16
CA ALA A 247 2.66 -12.66 9.84
C ALA A 247 2.25 -12.02 8.51
N CYS A 248 1.79 -12.81 7.53
CA CYS A 248 1.47 -12.29 6.20
C CYS A 248 0.02 -11.80 6.11
N ALA A 249 -0.23 -11.00 5.09
CA ALA A 249 -1.56 -10.61 4.65
C ALA A 249 -2.27 -11.85 4.08
N PRO A 250 -3.55 -12.09 4.41
CA PRO A 250 -4.28 -13.21 3.81
C PRO A 250 -4.29 -13.08 2.27
N PRO A 251 -4.08 -14.17 1.52
CA PRO A 251 -4.10 -14.13 0.07
C PRO A 251 -5.38 -13.49 -0.47
N ASN A 252 -5.26 -12.67 -1.50
CA ASN A 252 -6.38 -11.95 -2.11
C ASN A 252 -7.18 -11.03 -1.16
N SER A 253 -6.70 -10.70 0.04
CA SER A 253 -7.39 -9.76 0.95
C SER A 253 -7.24 -8.31 0.49
N LEU A 254 -6.01 -7.90 0.13
CA LEU A 254 -5.72 -6.58 -0.41
C LEU A 254 -6.05 -6.50 -1.91
N LYS A 255 -6.75 -5.44 -2.32
CA LYS A 255 -7.08 -5.14 -3.72
C LYS A 255 -6.36 -3.95 -4.30
N GLY A 256 -5.86 -3.06 -3.45
CA GLY A 256 -5.01 -1.99 -3.92
C GLY A 256 -4.70 -0.94 -2.89
N VAL A 257 -3.90 0.02 -3.33
CA VAL A 257 -3.39 1.12 -2.54
C VAL A 257 -3.66 2.42 -3.29
N VAL A 258 -4.12 3.43 -2.55
CA VAL A 258 -4.23 4.81 -2.99
C VAL A 258 -3.38 5.68 -2.07
N ASN A 259 -2.23 6.09 -2.57
CA ASN A 259 -1.34 7.02 -1.89
C ASN A 259 -1.62 8.44 -2.37
N PHE A 260 -1.58 9.40 -1.45
CA PHE A 260 -1.84 10.81 -1.77
C PHE A 260 -1.16 11.73 -0.78
N ALA A 261 -0.81 12.93 -1.25
CA ALA A 261 0.15 13.79 -0.56
C ALA A 261 1.48 13.07 -0.30
N SER A 262 1.84 12.12 -1.17
CA SER A 262 2.94 11.19 -0.93
C SER A 262 4.29 11.91 -1.16
N PRO A 263 5.19 11.89 -0.15
CA PRO A 263 6.45 12.62 -0.19
C PRO A 263 7.55 11.99 -1.05
N LEU A 264 7.33 10.82 -1.65
CA LEU A 264 8.33 10.16 -2.48
C LEU A 264 7.69 9.48 -3.70
N VAL A 265 8.51 9.35 -4.74
CA VAL A 265 8.18 8.53 -5.90
C VAL A 265 8.51 7.07 -5.59
N LEU A 266 7.54 6.37 -5.00
CA LEU A 266 7.67 4.95 -4.66
C LEU A 266 7.87 4.11 -5.95
N PHE A 267 8.69 3.06 -5.87
CA PHE A 267 9.15 2.20 -6.98
C PHE A 267 10.09 2.83 -8.02
N TYR A 268 9.98 4.13 -8.36
CA TYR A 268 10.85 4.71 -9.40
C TYR A 268 12.28 4.96 -8.92
N SER A 269 12.47 5.31 -7.64
CA SER A 269 13.81 5.36 -7.03
C SER A 269 14.51 4.01 -7.07
N ASP A 270 13.72 2.95 -6.92
CA ASP A 270 14.19 1.57 -6.75
C ASP A 270 14.55 0.93 -8.11
N LEU A 271 14.19 1.58 -9.22
CA LEU A 271 14.65 1.21 -10.56
C LEU A 271 16.02 1.81 -10.91
N ALA A 272 16.57 2.69 -10.06
CA ALA A 272 17.81 3.41 -10.38
C ALA A 272 19.09 2.60 -10.05
N ASP A 273 19.02 1.65 -9.11
CA ASP A 273 20.17 0.85 -8.67
C ASP A 273 19.89 -0.66 -8.85
N PRO A 274 20.40 -1.32 -9.89
CA PRO A 274 20.11 -2.73 -10.12
C PRO A 274 20.78 -3.68 -9.10
N GLU A 275 21.80 -3.23 -8.36
CA GLU A 275 22.61 -4.07 -7.47
C GLU A 275 22.07 -4.11 -6.02
N TYR A 276 21.14 -3.23 -5.68
CA TYR A 276 20.59 -3.16 -4.34
C TYR A 276 19.60 -4.31 -4.07
N GLU A 277 19.81 -5.12 -3.02
CA GLU A 277 19.01 -6.32 -2.78
C GLU A 277 17.54 -6.03 -2.46
N LEU A 278 17.20 -4.91 -1.79
CA LEU A 278 15.79 -4.53 -1.67
C LEU A 278 15.13 -4.37 -3.03
N ASN A 279 15.87 -3.99 -4.07
CA ASN A 279 15.32 -3.90 -5.41
C ASN A 279 14.95 -5.29 -5.95
N TYR A 280 15.64 -6.36 -5.58
CA TYR A 280 15.21 -7.73 -5.89
C TYR A 280 13.83 -8.04 -5.29
N TYR A 281 13.61 -7.80 -3.99
CA TYR A 281 12.31 -8.07 -3.36
C TYR A 281 11.23 -7.08 -3.80
N ASN A 282 11.58 -5.81 -4.08
CA ASN A 282 10.67 -4.83 -4.65
C ASN A 282 10.21 -5.23 -6.05
N LYS A 283 11.09 -5.82 -6.87
CA LYS A 283 10.72 -6.41 -8.16
C LYS A 283 9.71 -7.54 -7.99
N LEU A 284 9.93 -8.45 -7.02
CA LEU A 284 8.97 -9.51 -6.70
C LEU A 284 7.63 -8.97 -6.19
N MET A 285 7.65 -7.95 -5.33
CA MET A 285 6.45 -7.25 -4.86
C MET A 285 5.70 -6.59 -6.03
N MET A 286 6.41 -5.92 -6.93
CA MET A 286 5.84 -5.28 -8.12
C MET A 286 5.22 -6.32 -9.05
N LYS A 287 5.92 -7.43 -9.32
CA LYS A 287 5.39 -8.60 -10.05
C LYS A 287 4.11 -9.09 -9.38
N TYR A 288 4.12 -9.29 -8.06
CA TYR A 288 2.94 -9.71 -7.31
C TYR A 288 1.76 -8.75 -7.46
N ILE A 289 1.98 -7.44 -7.37
CA ILE A 289 0.93 -6.42 -7.56
C ILE A 289 0.28 -6.59 -8.93
N ILE A 290 1.09 -6.71 -9.97
CA ILE A 290 0.61 -6.78 -11.36
C ILE A 290 -0.07 -8.13 -11.66
N GLU A 291 0.48 -9.26 -11.23
CA GLU A 291 -0.08 -10.58 -11.53
C GLU A 291 -1.34 -10.90 -10.71
N ASN A 292 -1.46 -10.38 -9.48
CA ASN A 292 -2.59 -10.66 -8.59
C ASN A 292 -3.74 -9.66 -8.70
N GLY A 293 -3.70 -8.73 -9.67
CA GLY A 293 -4.80 -7.80 -9.91
C GLY A 293 -4.90 -6.67 -8.88
N LEU A 294 -3.79 -6.31 -8.22
CA LEU A 294 -3.75 -5.17 -7.30
C LEU A 294 -3.50 -3.89 -8.10
N PHE A 295 -4.13 -2.79 -7.68
CA PHE A 295 -3.78 -1.48 -8.17
C PHE A 295 -2.94 -0.72 -7.14
N PHE A 296 -1.90 -0.05 -7.59
CA PHE A 296 -1.11 0.88 -6.77
C PHE A 296 -1.15 2.24 -7.43
N ILE A 297 -1.81 3.20 -6.78
CA ILE A 297 -2.06 4.52 -7.36
C ILE A 297 -1.52 5.60 -6.46
N THR A 298 -0.77 6.54 -7.03
CA THR A 298 -0.37 7.78 -6.36
C THR A 298 -1.15 8.95 -6.93
N VAL A 299 -1.70 9.81 -6.08
CA VAL A 299 -2.43 11.02 -6.46
C VAL A 299 -1.90 12.20 -5.65
N ASN A 300 -1.09 13.04 -6.27
CA ASN A 300 -0.62 14.28 -5.68
C ASN A 300 -1.22 15.51 -6.36
N TYR A 301 -1.41 16.57 -5.59
CA TYR A 301 -1.71 17.87 -6.15
C TYR A 301 -0.45 18.52 -6.70
N ARG A 302 -0.55 19.13 -7.88
CA ARG A 302 0.58 19.80 -8.52
C ARG A 302 1.10 21.00 -7.73
N GLU A 303 0.30 21.54 -6.81
CA GLU A 303 0.70 22.63 -5.90
C GLU A 303 1.26 22.13 -4.57
N ASP A 304 1.18 20.83 -4.29
CA ASP A 304 1.64 20.25 -3.04
C ASP A 304 3.18 20.19 -3.06
N PRO A 305 3.88 20.99 -2.24
CA PRO A 305 5.34 21.05 -2.26
C PRO A 305 5.99 19.76 -1.77
N LEU A 306 5.22 18.89 -1.11
CA LEU A 306 5.69 17.57 -0.69
C LEU A 306 5.25 16.48 -1.67
N GLY A 307 4.29 16.73 -2.57
CA GLY A 307 3.84 15.72 -3.52
C GLY A 307 4.87 15.51 -4.64
N PHE A 308 5.71 14.48 -4.54
CA PHE A 308 6.70 14.20 -5.60
C PHE A 308 6.05 13.44 -6.77
N PRO A 309 6.11 13.96 -8.01
CA PRO A 309 5.58 13.27 -9.17
C PRO A 309 6.55 12.23 -9.72
N SER A 310 6.01 11.12 -10.21
CA SER A 310 6.77 10.24 -11.11
C SER A 310 7.12 10.98 -12.41
N THR A 311 8.29 10.72 -12.99
CA THR A 311 8.72 11.36 -14.25
C THR A 311 7.79 11.01 -15.41
N ARG A 312 7.34 9.76 -15.46
CA ARG A 312 6.32 9.25 -16.39
C ARG A 312 5.69 7.98 -15.82
N ASN A 313 4.52 7.62 -16.32
CA ASN A 313 3.97 6.29 -16.08
C ASN A 313 4.58 5.27 -17.05
N LEU A 314 4.89 4.07 -16.55
CA LEU A 314 5.45 2.96 -17.32
C LEU A 314 4.37 1.95 -17.71
N THR A 315 4.48 1.39 -18.91
CA THR A 315 3.72 0.20 -19.32
C THR A 315 4.34 -1.07 -18.72
N ILE A 316 3.60 -2.18 -18.70
CA ILE A 316 4.12 -3.50 -18.25
C ILE A 316 5.40 -3.87 -19.00
N GLU A 317 5.43 -3.73 -20.33
CA GLU A 317 6.62 -4.03 -21.14
C GLU A 317 7.84 -3.19 -20.72
N GLU A 318 7.63 -1.92 -20.38
CA GLU A 318 8.70 -1.05 -19.89
C GLU A 318 9.14 -1.41 -18.48
N VAL A 319 8.20 -1.84 -17.62
CA VAL A 319 8.51 -2.35 -16.28
C VAL A 319 9.35 -3.62 -16.40
N GLU A 320 8.94 -4.62 -17.19
CA GLU A 320 9.70 -5.86 -17.42
C GLU A 320 11.14 -5.56 -17.86
N LYS A 321 11.29 -4.64 -18.83
CA LYS A 321 12.59 -4.25 -19.35
C LYS A 321 13.47 -3.52 -18.32
N LEU A 322 12.91 -2.60 -17.55
CA LEU A 322 13.68 -1.79 -16.59
C LEU A 322 14.00 -2.57 -15.32
N ALA A 323 13.08 -3.43 -14.90
CA ALA A 323 13.18 -4.22 -13.68
C ALA A 323 13.87 -5.58 -13.90
N ASP A 324 14.06 -6.02 -15.14
CA ASP A 324 14.59 -7.33 -15.49
C ASP A 324 13.78 -8.46 -14.83
N ILE A 325 12.46 -8.44 -15.07
CA ILE A 325 11.51 -9.44 -14.59
C ILE A 325 10.56 -9.83 -15.72
N GLU A 326 10.09 -11.07 -15.69
CA GLU A 326 8.97 -11.54 -16.51
C GLU A 326 7.66 -11.35 -15.75
N ILE A 327 6.60 -10.86 -16.40
CA ILE A 327 5.27 -10.68 -15.82
C ILE A 327 4.26 -11.55 -16.58
N ASN A 328 3.67 -12.51 -15.87
CA ASN A 328 2.76 -13.51 -16.41
C ASN A 328 1.30 -13.16 -16.10
N ASN A 329 0.46 -13.11 -17.12
CA ASN A 329 -0.98 -12.84 -17.00
C ASN A 329 -1.30 -11.58 -16.18
N PRO A 330 -0.79 -10.40 -16.58
CA PRO A 330 -0.98 -9.17 -15.83
C PRO A 330 -2.47 -8.80 -15.69
N LYS A 331 -2.87 -8.43 -14.48
CA LYS A 331 -4.24 -7.99 -14.13
C LYS A 331 -4.28 -6.68 -13.33
N GLY A 332 -3.19 -6.37 -12.63
CA GLY A 332 -3.01 -5.21 -11.78
C GLY A 332 -2.30 -4.06 -12.51
N PHE A 333 -2.03 -2.96 -11.82
CA PHE A 333 -1.31 -1.83 -12.43
C PHE A 333 -0.74 -0.88 -11.38
N ILE A 334 0.31 -0.17 -11.78
CA ILE A 334 0.91 0.94 -11.04
C ILE A 334 0.64 2.23 -11.83
N TYR A 335 0.19 3.30 -11.17
CA TYR A 335 -0.08 4.56 -11.85
C TYR A 335 0.05 5.79 -10.94
N ASP A 336 0.76 6.81 -11.43
CA ASP A 336 0.91 8.12 -10.84
C ASP A 336 0.01 9.16 -11.54
N ASN A 337 -0.76 9.89 -10.73
CA ASN A 337 -1.53 11.06 -11.13
C ASN A 337 -1.18 12.26 -10.25
N SER A 338 0.08 12.70 -10.31
CA SER A 338 0.61 13.83 -9.53
C SER A 338 0.46 15.20 -10.21
N SER A 339 -0.42 15.30 -11.21
CA SER A 339 -0.66 16.55 -11.97
C SER A 339 -2.00 17.22 -11.62
N VAL A 340 -2.61 16.84 -10.49
CA VAL A 340 -3.98 17.24 -10.15
C VAL A 340 -4.01 18.67 -9.63
N TRP A 341 -4.83 19.53 -10.21
CA TRP A 341 -4.98 20.90 -9.74
C TRP A 341 -5.97 20.96 -8.56
N SER A 342 -5.46 21.25 -7.35
CA SER A 342 -6.28 21.43 -6.14
C SER A 342 -7.05 22.75 -6.10
N LYS A 343 -6.55 23.74 -6.85
CA LYS A 343 -6.93 25.17 -6.78
C LYS A 343 -6.70 25.78 -5.40
N ARG A 344 -5.74 25.24 -4.65
CA ARG A 344 -5.28 25.77 -3.37
C ARG A 344 -3.87 26.34 -3.51
N PRO A 345 -3.52 27.36 -2.71
CA PRO A 345 -2.13 27.78 -2.57
C PRO A 345 -1.24 26.63 -2.07
N CYS A 346 0.05 26.65 -2.40
CA CYS A 346 0.98 25.56 -2.11
C CYS A 346 1.04 25.19 -0.62
N PHE A 347 1.05 26.19 0.27
CA PHE A 347 1.07 26.02 1.72
C PHE A 347 -0.19 25.35 2.31
N PHE A 348 -1.28 25.28 1.54
CA PHE A 348 -2.50 24.55 1.93
C PHE A 348 -2.75 23.29 1.10
N ALA A 349 -2.04 23.11 -0.01
CA ALA A 349 -2.31 22.01 -0.94
C ALA A 349 -2.10 20.65 -0.27
N HIS A 350 -1.07 20.50 0.56
CA HIS A 350 -0.77 19.24 1.27
C HIS A 350 -1.93 18.76 2.14
N THR A 351 -2.65 19.65 2.80
CA THR A 351 -3.77 19.30 3.70
C THR A 351 -5.14 19.38 3.03
N ALA A 352 -5.19 19.79 1.76
CA ALA A 352 -6.43 20.09 1.05
C ALA A 352 -7.22 18.87 0.57
N TYR A 353 -6.65 17.66 0.59
CA TYR A 353 -7.29 16.46 0.03
C TYR A 353 -8.66 16.16 0.66
N TRP A 354 -8.79 16.42 1.96
CA TRP A 354 -10.05 16.25 2.70
C TRP A 354 -11.05 17.37 2.38
N SER A 355 -10.60 18.63 2.33
CA SER A 355 -11.46 19.78 2.06
C SER A 355 -11.89 19.87 0.60
N THR A 356 -11.11 19.30 -0.31
CA THR A 356 -11.37 19.23 -1.77
C THR A 356 -11.79 17.83 -2.21
N LYS A 357 -12.48 17.09 -1.33
CA LYS A 357 -12.97 15.71 -1.54
C LYS A 357 -13.54 15.37 -2.92
N ARG A 358 -14.24 16.30 -3.59
CA ARG A 358 -14.76 16.09 -4.95
C ARG A 358 -13.64 16.04 -5.99
N THR A 359 -12.71 16.99 -5.93
CA THR A 359 -11.51 17.03 -6.79
C THR A 359 -10.67 15.79 -6.54
N PHE A 360 -10.38 15.48 -5.27
CA PHE A 360 -9.62 14.29 -4.90
C PHE A 360 -10.26 13.00 -5.41
N SER A 361 -11.54 12.75 -5.10
CA SER A 361 -12.22 11.50 -5.49
C SER A 361 -12.29 11.33 -7.02
N ASN A 362 -12.51 12.43 -7.76
CA ASN A 362 -12.44 12.39 -9.23
C ASN A 362 -11.03 12.04 -9.72
N ALA A 363 -9.99 12.57 -9.08
CA ALA A 363 -8.61 12.29 -9.44
C ALA A 363 -8.22 10.83 -9.17
N VAL A 364 -8.65 10.24 -8.06
CA VAL A 364 -8.43 8.81 -7.77
C VAL A 364 -9.11 7.92 -8.81
N VAL A 365 -10.39 8.17 -9.11
CA VAL A 365 -11.13 7.39 -10.12
C VAL A 365 -10.52 7.56 -11.52
N LYS A 366 -10.06 8.77 -11.86
CA LYS A 366 -9.35 9.02 -13.12
C LYS A 366 -8.03 8.27 -13.17
N ALA A 367 -7.26 8.29 -12.08
CA ALA A 367 -5.98 7.58 -11.99
C ALA A 367 -6.18 6.06 -12.13
N PHE A 368 -7.21 5.49 -11.50
CA PHE A 368 -7.57 4.09 -11.67
C PHE A 368 -7.91 3.78 -13.14
N THR A 369 -8.81 4.57 -13.73
CA THR A 369 -9.27 4.36 -15.10
C THR A 369 -8.12 4.48 -16.09
N ASN A 370 -7.29 5.50 -15.95
CA ASN A 370 -6.15 5.73 -16.83
C ASN A 370 -5.03 4.72 -16.61
N GLY A 371 -4.77 4.29 -15.37
CA GLY A 371 -3.80 3.26 -15.06
C GLY A 371 -4.16 1.94 -15.70
N TYR A 372 -5.41 1.50 -15.52
CA TYR A 372 -5.90 0.30 -16.19
C TYR A 372 -5.78 0.40 -17.73
N ARG A 373 -6.22 1.52 -18.31
CA ARG A 373 -6.12 1.71 -19.77
C ARG A 373 -4.68 1.80 -20.25
N LEU A 374 -3.78 2.41 -19.49
CA LEU A 374 -2.35 2.44 -19.83
C LEU A 374 -1.77 1.04 -19.93
N GLN A 375 -2.26 0.08 -19.15
CA GLN A 375 -1.76 -1.29 -19.20
C GLN A 375 -2.48 -2.17 -20.25
N TYR A 376 -3.77 -1.94 -20.50
CA TYR A 376 -4.61 -2.90 -21.23
C TYR A 376 -5.33 -2.34 -22.46
N ASP A 377 -5.16 -1.06 -22.80
CA ASP A 377 -5.77 -0.40 -23.98
C ASP A 377 -4.65 0.15 -24.89
N LYS A 378 -4.35 -0.58 -25.97
CA LYS A 378 -3.26 -0.26 -26.92
C LYS A 378 -3.43 1.12 -27.57
N GLU A 379 -4.65 1.51 -27.90
CA GLU A 379 -4.92 2.84 -28.48
C GLU A 379 -4.61 3.95 -27.47
N PHE A 380 -4.95 3.72 -26.19
CA PHE A 380 -4.62 4.65 -25.12
C PHE A 380 -3.11 4.72 -24.86
N GLN A 381 -2.40 3.59 -24.85
CA GLN A 381 -0.94 3.53 -24.75
C GLN A 381 -0.26 4.39 -25.82
N GLU A 382 -0.62 4.18 -27.08
CA GLU A 382 -0.06 4.95 -28.19
C GLU A 382 -0.30 6.45 -28.04
N LYS A 383 -1.49 6.85 -27.59
CA LYS A 383 -1.83 8.25 -27.37
C LYS A 383 -0.96 8.88 -26.27
N VAL A 384 -0.76 8.17 -25.17
CA VAL A 384 0.09 8.63 -24.06
C VAL A 384 1.56 8.72 -24.50
N LEU A 385 2.08 7.71 -25.19
CA LEU A 385 3.46 7.69 -25.70
C LEU A 385 3.71 8.83 -26.71
N LYS A 386 2.77 9.08 -27.64
CA LYS A 386 2.84 10.20 -28.59
C LYS A 386 2.80 11.56 -27.86
N SER A 387 2.03 11.69 -26.79
CA SER A 387 1.95 12.90 -25.97
C SER A 387 3.24 13.15 -25.17
N ASN A 388 3.82 12.11 -24.56
CA ASN A 388 5.06 12.22 -23.79
C ASN A 388 6.23 12.63 -24.68
N LYS A 389 6.34 12.08 -25.90
CA LYS A 389 7.33 12.52 -26.90
C LYS A 389 7.22 14.02 -27.23
N LYS A 390 5.98 14.54 -27.32
CA LYS A 390 5.77 15.99 -27.51
C LYS A 390 6.21 16.79 -26.29
N LYS A 391 5.87 16.35 -25.07
CA LYS A 391 6.20 17.05 -23.83
C LYS A 391 7.72 17.13 -23.60
N ILE A 392 8.45 16.02 -23.79
CA ILE A 392 9.92 15.99 -23.71
C ILE A 392 10.56 16.98 -24.70
N LYS A 393 10.01 17.10 -25.92
CA LYS A 393 10.50 18.05 -26.93
C LYS A 393 10.35 19.53 -26.50
N TYR A 394 9.37 19.86 -25.65
CA TYR A 394 9.16 21.22 -25.15
C TYR A 394 9.95 21.54 -23.88
N GLU A 395 10.39 20.53 -23.12
CA GLU A 395 11.20 20.71 -21.90
C GLU A 395 12.72 20.69 -22.20
N MET A 396 13.12 20.38 -23.44
CA MET A 396 14.51 20.42 -23.95
C MET A 396 14.84 21.69 -24.77
N LEU A 397 13.93 22.66 -24.81
CA LEU A 397 14.12 24.00 -25.37
C LEU A 397 14.10 25.01 -24.23
#